data_AF-A0A2L2Z433-F1
#
_entry.id   AF-A0A2L2Z433-F1
#
_cell.length_a   1.000
_cell.length_b   1.000
_cell.length_c   1.000
_cell.angle_alpha   90.00
_cell.angle_beta   90.00
_cell.angle_gamma   90.00
#
_symmetry.space_group_name_H-M   'P 1'
#
loop_
_entity.id
_entity.type
_entity.pdbx_description
1 polymer ?
#
loop_
_entity_poly.entity_id
_entity_poly.type
_entity_poly.pdbx_seq_one_letter_code
_entity_poly.pdbx_strand_id
1 'polypeptide(L)' 'MVISLYHWHKLRKTGGKRKPSRKKRKFALGRPAANTKNGPQRIHTVRNRGGNKKYRA' A
#
# COMPACT_ATOMS: atom_id res chain seq x y z
N MET A 1 8.82 -2.04 6.59
CA MET A 1 7.77 -1.02 6.39
C MET A 1 6.66 -1.58 5.48
N VAL A 2 5.67 -2.30 6.01
CA VAL A 2 4.67 -3.03 5.18
C VAL A 2 3.23 -2.60 5.49
N ILE A 3 2.74 -1.66 4.67
CA ILE A 3 1.32 -1.31 4.56
C ILE A 3 0.63 -2.43 3.77
N SER A 4 -0.57 -2.83 4.20
CA SER A 4 -1.30 -3.95 3.62
C SER A 4 -2.71 -3.51 3.23
N LEU A 5 -3.11 -3.74 1.97
CA LEU A 5 -4.47 -3.47 1.48
C LEU A 5 -5.53 -4.46 1.98
N TYR A 6 -5.13 -5.53 2.68
CA TYR A 6 -6.08 -6.53 3.16
C TYR A 6 -7.01 -6.01 4.26
N HIS A 7 -8.31 -6.22 4.12
CA HIS A 7 -9.34 -5.84 5.11
C HIS A 7 -9.37 -6.71 6.39
N TRP A 8 -8.52 -7.73 6.54
CA TRP A 8 -8.52 -8.63 7.70
C TRP A 8 -8.26 -7.94 9.04
N HIS A 9 -7.59 -6.79 9.02
CA HIS A 9 -7.38 -5.96 10.21
C HIS A 9 -8.60 -5.09 10.57
N LYS A 10 -9.63 -5.04 9.72
CA LYS A 10 -10.89 -4.32 9.96
C LYS A 10 -11.97 -5.27 10.50
N LEU A 11 -12.89 -4.73 11.29
CA LEU A 11 -14.02 -5.46 11.86
C LEU A 11 -15.02 -5.92 10.78
N ARG A 12 -15.86 -6.90 11.14
CA ARG A 12 -17.04 -7.30 10.36
C ARG A 12 -18.12 -6.21 10.44
N LYS A 13 -19.12 -6.26 9.54
CA LYS A 13 -20.29 -5.37 9.59
C LYS A 13 -21.03 -5.47 10.94
N THR A 14 -21.01 -6.64 11.55
CA THR A 14 -21.58 -6.92 12.89
C THR A 14 -20.67 -6.52 14.06
N GLY A 15 -19.52 -5.88 13.81
CA GLY A 15 -18.56 -5.48 14.86
C GLY A 15 -17.59 -6.58 15.31
N GLY A 16 -17.85 -7.85 15.00
CA GLY A 16 -16.97 -8.96 15.39
C GLY A 16 -15.56 -8.88 14.79
N LYS A 17 -14.54 -9.20 15.61
CA LYS A 17 -13.13 -9.24 15.20
C LYS A 17 -12.88 -10.37 14.20
N ARG A 18 -12.10 -10.10 13.15
CA ARG A 18 -11.67 -11.13 12.17
C ARG A 18 -10.34 -11.75 12.60
N LYS A 19 -10.29 -13.09 12.72
CA LYS A 19 -9.02 -13.82 12.92
C LYS A 19 -8.26 -13.88 11.58
N PRO A 20 -7.01 -13.40 11.49
CA PRO A 20 -6.23 -13.52 10.26
C PRO A 20 -5.91 -14.99 9.97
N SER A 21 -6.20 -15.46 8.76
CA SER A 21 -5.88 -16.85 8.35
C SER A 21 -4.44 -17.04 7.87
N ARG A 22 -3.72 -15.94 7.55
CA ARG A 22 -2.36 -15.99 7.02
C ARG A 22 -1.60 -14.68 7.25
N LYS A 23 -0.28 -14.75 7.06
CA LYS A 23 0.63 -13.58 7.10
C LYS A 23 0.36 -12.60 5.95
N LYS A 24 0.86 -11.35 6.08
CA LYS A 24 0.85 -10.34 5.01
C LYS A 24 1.63 -10.85 3.79
N ARG A 25 1.17 -10.52 2.57
CA ARG A 25 1.74 -11.04 1.31
C ARG A 25 2.01 -9.90 0.32
N LYS A 26 3.00 -10.10 -0.56
CA LYS A 26 3.46 -9.12 -1.57
C LYS A 26 2.36 -8.66 -2.53
N PHE A 27 1.35 -9.50 -2.78
CA PHE A 27 0.27 -9.19 -3.70
C PHE A 27 -0.77 -8.19 -3.14
N ALA A 28 -0.72 -7.84 -1.84
CA ALA A 28 -1.57 -6.82 -1.24
C ALA A 28 -0.74 -5.68 -0.60
N LEU A 29 0.48 -5.49 -1.08
CA LEU A 29 1.41 -4.50 -0.55
C LEU A 29 0.95 -3.09 -0.93
N GLY A 30 0.74 -2.25 0.09
CA GLY A 30 0.54 -0.81 -0.06
C GLY A 30 1.88 -0.06 -0.05
N ARG A 31 1.87 1.17 -0.53
CA ARG A 31 3.03 2.06 -0.57
C ARG A 31 2.72 3.32 0.25
N PRO A 32 3.72 3.99 0.85
CA PRO A 32 3.49 5.29 1.48
C PRO A 32 2.98 6.30 0.45
N ALA A 33 2.34 7.37 0.92
CA ALA A 33 1.98 8.52 0.07
C ALA A 33 3.24 9.22 -0.47
N ALA A 34 3.11 10.00 -1.54
CA ALA A 34 4.23 10.75 -2.12
C ALA A 34 4.51 12.07 -1.38
N ASN A 35 3.49 12.69 -0.76
CA ASN A 35 3.59 13.96 -0.03
C ASN A 35 4.31 15.05 -0.84
N THR A 36 3.89 15.22 -2.10
CA THR A 36 4.44 16.19 -3.06
C THR A 36 4.33 17.62 -2.52
N LYS A 37 5.38 18.43 -2.66
CA LYS A 37 5.40 19.84 -2.24
C LYS A 37 5.60 20.75 -3.45
N ASN A 38 5.10 21.98 -3.40
CA ASN A 38 5.33 22.99 -4.43
C ASN A 38 6.82 23.34 -4.47
N GLY A 39 7.41 23.38 -5.66
CA GLY A 39 8.84 23.59 -5.85
C GLY A 39 9.34 23.10 -7.20
N PRO A 40 10.67 23.01 -7.39
CA PRO A 40 11.25 22.50 -8.63
C PRO A 40 10.84 21.05 -8.90
N GLN A 41 10.80 20.68 -10.18
CA GLN A 41 10.41 19.33 -10.60
C GLN A 41 11.38 18.28 -10.03
N ARG A 42 10.83 17.30 -9.32
CA ARG A 42 11.55 16.14 -8.80
C ARG A 42 10.72 14.91 -9.06
N ILE A 43 11.32 13.84 -9.57
CA ILE A 43 10.61 12.59 -9.89
C ILE A 43 11.35 11.38 -9.34
N HIS A 44 10.68 10.54 -8.55
CA HIS A 44 11.17 9.23 -8.11
C HIS A 44 10.52 8.11 -8.91
N THR A 45 11.35 7.22 -9.45
CA THR A 45 10.85 6.02 -10.13
C THR A 45 10.62 4.89 -9.13
N VAL A 46 9.49 4.23 -9.26
CA VAL A 46 9.03 3.22 -8.32
C VAL A 46 8.58 1.97 -9.07
N ARG A 47 9.27 0.84 -8.88
CA ARG A 47 8.91 -0.44 -9.53
C ARG A 47 7.67 -1.06 -8.93
N ASN A 48 6.71 -1.46 -9.75
CA ASN A 48 5.47 -2.12 -9.31
C ASN A 48 5.40 -3.56 -9.80
N ARG A 49 4.30 -4.24 -9.43
CA ARG A 49 4.02 -5.59 -9.91
C ARG A 49 3.90 -5.59 -11.44
N GLY A 50 4.38 -6.64 -12.07
CA GLY A 50 4.37 -6.76 -13.54
C GLY A 50 5.46 -5.96 -14.24
N GLY A 51 6.48 -5.46 -13.52
CA GLY A 51 7.63 -4.79 -14.14
C GLY A 51 7.43 -3.30 -14.41
N ASN A 52 6.20 -2.78 -14.35
CA ASN A 52 5.90 -1.36 -14.60
C ASN A 52 6.61 -0.41 -13.63
N LYS A 53 6.98 0.78 -14.11
CA LYS A 53 7.50 1.89 -13.28
C LYS A 53 6.38 2.92 -13.08
N LYS A 54 6.16 3.36 -11.84
CA LYS A 54 5.36 4.56 -11.53
C LYS A 54 6.29 5.70 -11.17
N TYR A 55 6.00 6.87 -11.66
CA TYR A 55 6.72 8.10 -11.39
C TYR A 55 5.97 8.84 -10.29
N ARG A 56 6.67 9.20 -9.21
CA ARG A 56 6.13 10.01 -8.12
C ARG A 56 6.79 11.37 -8.16
N ALA A 57 5.98 12.43 -8.16
CA ALA A 57 6.45 13.80 -7.96
C ALA A 57 6.76 14.06 -6.48
#